data_AF-A0A7J4MCA9-F1
#
_entry.id   AF-A0A7J4MCA9-F1
#
_cell.length_a   1.000
_cell.length_b   1.000
_cell.length_c   1.000
_cell.angle_alpha   90.00
_cell.angle_beta   90.00
_cell.angle_gamma   90.00
#
_symmetry.space_group_name_H-M   'P 1'
#
loop_
_entity.id
_entity.type
_entity.pdbx_description
1 polymer ?
#
loop_
_entity_poly.entity_id
_entity_poly.type
_entity_poly.pdbx_seq_one_letter_code
_entity_poly.pdbx_strand_id
1 'polypeptide(L)'
;RYGKYPLALLLVEAFYWFLTEPSDTLAPLQVVEAWLWHGITEMVWGADAVSLSQHNGWTTRIDFHHPSFPGTFDTVGLYVSDECAGVHEMIFLSTLILITDDVPQRDRLRAVAVGCALVFILNLARLVAFYPIALGGCLEAPNDPTCLNDMWAFHRQVYEWGFLVVLIGLWLAWFTWVGGPRRVKDRSMAGSDRWRITPRKAWAWSEHRPAWKQPVMGVALAAILFLTATAMVRNDPVALEARATAEMCAFSELVSQRCADAQNTWNDAIDGAWSVATLGLLSLAVSGLMFERPLPDGRWPSMVDEEERRAIQEAAREEE
;
A
#
# COMPACT_ATOMS: atom_id res chain seq x y z
N ARG A 1 3.80 20.84 13.73
CA ARG A 1 4.77 20.38 12.71
C ARG A 1 4.57 18.90 12.36
N TYR A 2 4.65 17.97 13.31
CA TYR A 2 4.46 16.53 13.05
C TYR A 2 3.02 16.12 12.70
N GLY A 3 2.00 16.85 13.15
CA GLY A 3 0.60 16.60 12.79
C GLY A 3 0.20 16.97 11.36
N LYS A 4 1.08 17.62 10.58
CA LYS A 4 0.78 18.08 9.21
C LYS A 4 0.48 16.90 8.28
N TYR A 5 1.25 15.82 8.40
CA TYR A 5 1.11 14.61 7.60
C TYR A 5 -0.18 13.83 7.91
N PRO A 6 -0.48 13.45 9.18
CA PRO A 6 -1.72 12.75 9.49
C PRO A 6 -2.97 13.62 9.25
N LEU A 7 -2.92 14.93 9.49
CA LEU A 7 -4.04 15.82 9.18
C LEU A 7 -4.28 15.94 7.68
N ALA A 8 -3.21 16.03 6.87
CA ALA A 8 -3.35 16.05 5.41
C ALA A 8 -3.96 14.75 4.87
N LEU A 9 -3.56 13.60 5.41
CA LEU A 9 -4.14 12.31 5.04
C LEU A 9 -5.62 12.22 5.42
N LEU A 10 -6.02 12.68 6.61
CA LEU A 10 -7.43 12.71 7.01
C LEU A 10 -8.28 13.63 6.13
N LEU A 11 -7.76 14.82 5.78
CA LEU A 11 -8.46 15.74 4.88
C LEU A 11 -8.59 15.17 3.47
N VAL A 12 -7.60 14.41 3.02
CA VAL A 12 -7.61 13.75 1.72
C VAL A 12 -8.61 12.60 1.70
N GLU A 13 -8.70 11.81 2.76
CA GLU A 13 -9.73 10.77 2.91
C GLU A 13 -11.13 11.37 2.92
N ALA A 14 -11.33 12.46 3.67
CA ALA A 14 -12.61 13.17 3.70
C ALA A 14 -12.97 13.79 2.33
N PHE A 15 -11.97 14.30 1.61
CA PHE A 15 -12.16 14.84 0.26
C PHE A 15 -12.45 13.74 -0.77
N TYR A 16 -11.77 12.60 -0.67
CA TYR A 16 -12.03 11.41 -1.47
C TYR A 16 -13.47 10.95 -1.25
N TRP A 17 -13.86 10.70 0.00
CA TRP A 17 -15.22 10.30 0.35
C TRP A 17 -16.27 11.28 -0.17
N PHE A 18 -16.04 12.59 -0.06
CA PHE A 18 -16.93 13.60 -0.64
C PHE A 18 -17.06 13.52 -2.17
N LEU A 19 -15.98 13.19 -2.87
CA LEU A 19 -15.98 13.03 -4.33
C LEU A 19 -16.59 11.69 -4.78
N THR A 20 -16.50 10.64 -3.97
CA THR A 20 -16.85 9.28 -4.38
C THR A 20 -18.18 8.78 -3.82
N GLU A 21 -18.73 9.41 -2.78
CA GLU A 21 -20.01 9.00 -2.20
C GLU A 21 -21.21 9.15 -3.18
N PRO A 22 -21.30 10.20 -4.00
CA PRO A 22 -22.24 10.20 -5.12
C PRO A 22 -21.56 9.53 -6.31
N SER A 23 -22.09 8.37 -6.72
CA SER A 23 -21.56 7.55 -7.82
C SER A 23 -21.39 8.28 -9.16
N ASP A 24 -22.10 9.41 -9.36
CA ASP A 24 -22.09 10.18 -10.60
C ASP A 24 -21.17 11.42 -10.59
N THR A 25 -20.52 11.75 -9.46
CA THR A 25 -19.68 12.97 -9.35
C THR A 25 -18.53 12.99 -10.36
N LEU A 26 -18.02 11.82 -10.71
CA LEU A 26 -16.91 11.62 -11.63
C LEU A 26 -17.33 10.98 -12.96
N ALA A 27 -18.63 10.99 -13.26
CA ALA A 27 -19.18 10.40 -14.48
C ALA A 27 -18.50 10.89 -15.79
N PRO A 28 -18.10 12.17 -15.96
CA PRO A 28 -17.38 12.58 -17.16
C PRO A 28 -16.04 11.86 -17.34
N LEU A 29 -15.32 11.60 -16.26
CA LEU A 29 -14.05 10.87 -16.31
C LEU A 29 -14.28 9.39 -16.63
N GLN A 30 -15.28 8.77 -15.99
CA GLN A 30 -15.67 7.38 -16.24
C GLN A 30 -16.13 7.17 -17.69
N VAL A 31 -16.85 8.14 -18.28
CA VAL A 31 -17.26 8.09 -19.69
C VAL A 31 -16.05 8.15 -20.63
N VAL A 32 -15.09 9.04 -20.35
CA VAL A 32 -13.86 9.13 -21.15
C VAL A 32 -13.06 7.84 -21.06
N GLU A 33 -12.96 7.25 -19.87
CA GLU A 33 -12.27 5.99 -19.68
C GLU A 33 -12.98 4.82 -20.37
N ALA A 34 -14.30 4.70 -20.23
CA ALA A 34 -15.08 3.69 -20.93
C ALA A 34 -14.92 3.82 -22.46
N TRP A 35 -14.92 5.05 -22.98
CA TRP A 35 -14.67 5.32 -24.40
C TRP A 35 -13.27 4.91 -24.85
N LEU A 36 -12.24 5.22 -24.06
CA LEU A 36 -10.85 4.82 -24.35
C LEU A 36 -10.68 3.31 -24.28
N TRP A 37 -11.25 2.68 -23.24
CA TRP A 37 -11.19 1.24 -23.04
C TRP A 37 -11.87 0.51 -24.20
N HIS A 38 -13.06 0.94 -24.61
CA HIS A 38 -13.75 0.45 -25.80
C HIS A 38 -12.86 0.55 -27.05
N GLY A 39 -12.38 1.76 -27.37
CA GLY A 39 -11.62 2.00 -28.60
C GLY A 39 -10.29 1.24 -28.66
N ILE A 40 -9.59 1.10 -27.53
CA ILE A 40 -8.38 0.26 -27.47
C ILE A 40 -8.76 -1.21 -27.63
N THR A 41 -9.86 -1.64 -27.03
CA THR A 41 -10.28 -3.04 -27.07
C THR A 41 -10.69 -3.47 -28.48
N GLU A 42 -11.47 -2.65 -29.17
CA GLU A 42 -11.79 -2.88 -30.59
C GLU A 42 -10.53 -2.92 -31.46
N MET A 43 -9.58 -2.02 -31.20
CA MET A 43 -8.34 -1.93 -31.98
C MET A 43 -7.46 -3.17 -31.82
N VAL A 44 -7.40 -3.74 -30.61
CA VAL A 44 -6.50 -4.85 -30.29
C VAL A 44 -7.15 -6.21 -30.56
N TRP A 45 -8.44 -6.38 -30.24
CA TRP A 45 -9.13 -7.69 -30.29
C TRP A 45 -10.23 -7.80 -31.35
N GLY A 46 -10.57 -6.70 -32.03
CA GLY A 46 -11.53 -6.67 -33.14
C GLY A 46 -12.82 -5.90 -32.81
N ALA A 47 -13.48 -5.41 -33.86
CA ALA A 47 -14.63 -4.50 -33.75
C ALA A 47 -15.87 -5.13 -33.08
N ASP A 48 -16.01 -6.46 -33.13
CA ASP A 48 -17.15 -7.16 -32.52
C ASP A 48 -16.85 -7.68 -31.10
N ALA A 49 -15.64 -7.43 -30.57
CA ALA A 49 -15.23 -7.96 -29.27
C ALA A 49 -15.92 -7.26 -28.08
N VAL A 50 -16.38 -6.03 -28.28
CA VAL A 50 -16.87 -5.17 -27.21
C VAL A 50 -17.97 -4.23 -27.70
N SER A 51 -18.91 -3.85 -26.83
CA SER A 51 -19.86 -2.78 -27.08
C SER A 51 -19.97 -1.83 -25.90
N LEU A 52 -20.12 -0.54 -26.19
CA LEU A 52 -20.37 0.50 -25.19
C LEU A 52 -21.88 0.67 -24.94
N SER A 53 -22.30 0.56 -23.67
CA SER A 53 -23.69 0.68 -23.23
C SER A 53 -23.85 1.65 -22.05
N GLN A 54 -25.09 1.92 -21.65
CA GLN A 54 -25.41 2.86 -20.59
C GLN A 54 -25.59 2.18 -19.23
N HIS A 55 -25.11 2.83 -18.18
CA HIS A 55 -25.40 2.52 -16.78
C HIS A 55 -25.74 3.83 -16.05
N ASN A 56 -26.87 3.86 -15.35
CA ASN A 56 -27.39 5.06 -14.64
C ASN A 56 -27.46 6.34 -15.51
N GLY A 57 -27.74 6.19 -16.81
CA GLY A 57 -27.86 7.32 -17.75
C GLY A 57 -26.53 7.81 -18.34
N TRP A 58 -25.40 7.26 -17.93
CA TRP A 58 -24.06 7.55 -18.47
C TRP A 58 -23.53 6.38 -19.29
N THR A 59 -22.72 6.66 -20.32
CA THR A 59 -22.08 5.64 -21.16
C THR A 59 -20.81 5.10 -20.50
N THR A 60 -20.99 4.37 -19.40
CA THR A 60 -19.89 3.84 -18.55
C THR A 60 -19.86 2.32 -18.52
N ARG A 61 -20.74 1.63 -19.23
CA ARG A 61 -20.79 0.17 -19.28
C ARG A 61 -20.17 -0.36 -20.55
N ILE A 62 -19.40 -1.43 -20.42
CA ILE A 62 -18.70 -2.15 -21.46
C ILE A 62 -19.19 -3.60 -21.41
N ASP A 63 -19.70 -4.09 -22.52
CA ASP A 63 -20.12 -5.49 -22.66
C ASP A 63 -19.16 -6.21 -23.61
N PHE A 64 -18.47 -7.23 -23.13
CA PHE A 64 -17.62 -8.10 -23.92
C PHE A 64 -18.44 -9.18 -24.63
N HIS A 65 -18.06 -9.52 -25.85
CA HIS A 65 -18.74 -10.52 -26.68
C HIS A 65 -17.78 -11.63 -27.09
N HIS A 66 -18.18 -12.88 -26.84
CA HIS A 66 -17.52 -14.06 -27.38
C HIS A 66 -18.41 -15.29 -27.19
N PRO A 67 -18.57 -16.19 -28.19
CA PRO A 67 -19.42 -17.40 -28.09
C PRO A 67 -19.11 -18.39 -26.96
N SER A 68 -18.01 -18.17 -26.25
CA SER A 68 -17.57 -19.02 -25.13
C SER A 68 -17.89 -18.41 -23.77
N PHE A 69 -18.32 -17.15 -23.73
CA PHE A 69 -18.70 -16.48 -22.50
C PHE A 69 -19.99 -17.08 -21.91
N PRO A 70 -20.14 -17.04 -20.57
CA PRO A 70 -21.27 -17.66 -19.90
C PRO A 70 -22.57 -16.89 -20.13
N GLY A 71 -23.66 -17.63 -20.29
CA GLY A 71 -25.03 -17.09 -20.31
C GLY A 71 -25.67 -17.07 -21.70
N THR A 72 -26.95 -16.71 -21.75
CA THR A 72 -27.78 -16.84 -22.97
C THR A 72 -27.39 -15.89 -24.11
N PHE A 73 -26.61 -14.86 -23.81
CA PHE A 73 -26.24 -13.81 -24.76
C PHE A 73 -24.75 -13.82 -25.11
N ASP A 74 -23.96 -14.77 -24.58
CA ASP A 74 -22.51 -14.85 -24.82
C ASP A 74 -21.79 -13.52 -24.49
N THR A 75 -22.28 -12.83 -23.44
CA THR A 75 -21.83 -11.48 -23.06
C THR A 75 -21.40 -11.37 -21.61
N VAL A 76 -20.34 -10.61 -21.34
CA VAL A 76 -19.91 -10.23 -19.98
C VAL A 76 -19.92 -8.72 -19.84
N GLY A 77 -20.82 -8.21 -18.99
CA GLY A 77 -20.98 -6.77 -18.75
C GLY A 77 -20.18 -6.28 -17.55
N LEU A 78 -19.35 -5.25 -17.77
CA LEU A 78 -18.55 -4.55 -16.76
C LEU A 78 -18.88 -3.07 -16.81
N TYR A 79 -18.87 -2.38 -15.67
CA TYR A 79 -19.06 -0.93 -15.62
C TYR A 79 -17.81 -0.26 -15.05
N VAL A 80 -17.57 0.96 -15.52
CA VAL A 80 -16.44 1.79 -15.09
C VAL A 80 -16.87 2.59 -13.87
N SER A 81 -16.34 2.21 -12.71
CA SER A 81 -16.47 2.95 -11.44
C SER A 81 -15.34 3.98 -11.27
N ASP A 82 -15.43 4.79 -10.22
CA ASP A 82 -14.36 5.70 -9.78
C ASP A 82 -13.07 4.96 -9.37
N GLU A 83 -13.19 3.71 -8.89
CA GLU A 83 -12.07 2.80 -8.67
C GLU A 83 -11.45 2.27 -9.99
N CYS A 84 -12.23 2.26 -11.09
CA CYS A 84 -11.71 1.92 -12.41
C CYS A 84 -10.80 3.04 -12.94
N ALA A 85 -11.25 4.28 -12.76
CA ALA A 85 -10.57 5.49 -13.22
C ALA A 85 -9.28 5.81 -12.46
N GLY A 86 -8.96 5.05 -11.41
CA GLY A 86 -7.74 5.23 -10.64
C GLY A 86 -7.72 6.50 -9.78
N VAL A 87 -8.91 7.01 -9.42
CA VAL A 87 -9.05 8.34 -8.78
C VAL A 87 -8.41 8.32 -7.40
N HIS A 88 -8.61 7.24 -6.65
CA HIS A 88 -8.02 7.06 -5.32
C HIS A 88 -6.49 7.10 -5.39
N GLU A 89 -5.90 6.39 -6.34
CA GLU A 89 -4.48 6.30 -6.59
C GLU A 89 -3.87 7.65 -7.02
N MET A 90 -4.57 8.39 -7.88
CA MET A 90 -4.17 9.73 -8.30
C MET A 90 -4.17 10.71 -7.14
N ILE A 91 -5.22 10.71 -6.31
CA ILE A 91 -5.33 11.57 -5.13
C ILE A 91 -4.23 11.24 -4.12
N PHE A 92 -3.98 9.94 -3.88
CA PHE A 92 -2.94 9.48 -2.97
C PHE A 92 -1.54 9.93 -3.42
N LEU A 93 -1.15 9.65 -4.67
CA LEU A 93 0.14 10.04 -5.20
C LEU A 93 0.32 11.56 -5.24
N SER A 94 -0.73 12.28 -5.65
CA SER A 94 -0.73 13.75 -5.68
C SER A 94 -0.49 14.33 -4.29
N THR A 95 -1.15 13.78 -3.28
CA THR A 95 -1.00 14.19 -1.88
C THR A 95 0.44 14.00 -1.42
N LEU A 96 1.04 12.83 -1.65
CA LEU A 96 2.43 12.55 -1.28
C LEU A 96 3.41 13.53 -1.94
N ILE A 97 3.20 13.87 -3.22
CA ILE A 97 4.02 14.85 -3.94
C ILE A 97 3.83 16.26 -3.37
N LEU A 98 2.59 16.67 -3.10
CA LEU A 98 2.27 18.03 -2.65
C LEU A 98 2.76 18.31 -1.23
N ILE A 99 2.68 17.33 -0.32
CA ILE A 99 3.15 17.47 1.06
C ILE A 99 4.68 17.36 1.18
N THR A 100 5.37 16.92 0.12
CA THR A 100 6.84 16.88 0.08
C THR A 100 7.39 18.30 0.16
N ASP A 101 8.11 18.58 1.24
CA ASP A 101 8.67 19.91 1.46
C ASP A 101 9.94 20.17 0.62
N ASP A 102 10.35 21.44 0.51
CA ASP A 102 11.57 21.91 -0.18
C ASP A 102 11.66 21.61 -1.69
N VAL A 103 10.51 21.37 -2.33
CA VAL A 103 10.37 21.26 -3.79
C VAL A 103 9.58 22.48 -4.33
N PRO A 104 10.07 23.17 -5.38
CA PRO A 104 9.33 24.25 -6.03
C PRO A 104 7.91 23.81 -6.42
N GLN A 105 6.92 24.70 -6.24
CA GLN A 105 5.51 24.37 -6.52
C GLN A 105 5.28 23.97 -7.98
N ARG A 106 6.01 24.59 -8.92
CA ARG A 106 5.92 24.25 -10.35
C ARG A 106 6.36 22.82 -10.64
N ASP A 107 7.41 22.34 -9.97
CA ASP A 107 7.92 20.99 -10.19
C ASP A 107 7.04 19.95 -9.50
N ARG A 108 6.44 20.30 -8.34
CA ARG A 108 5.39 19.48 -7.72
C ARG A 108 4.18 19.32 -8.63
N LEU A 109 3.63 20.41 -9.18
CA LEU A 109 2.46 20.34 -10.05
C LEU A 109 2.74 19.58 -11.36
N ARG A 110 3.94 19.74 -11.93
CA ARG A 110 4.37 18.93 -13.08
C ARG A 110 4.44 17.44 -12.73
N ALA A 111 5.00 17.11 -11.58
CA ALA A 111 5.09 15.73 -11.11
C ALA A 111 3.71 15.13 -10.81
N VAL A 112 2.80 15.91 -10.22
CA VAL A 112 1.39 15.52 -10.05
C VAL A 112 0.76 15.21 -11.40
N ALA A 113 0.87 16.11 -12.38
CA ALA A 113 0.28 15.91 -13.71
C ALA A 113 0.84 14.65 -14.41
N VAL A 114 2.17 14.46 -14.39
CA VAL A 114 2.81 13.27 -14.96
C VAL A 114 2.41 12.01 -14.19
N GLY A 115 2.39 12.07 -12.86
CA GLY A 115 2.00 10.96 -12.00
C GLY A 115 0.56 10.52 -12.25
N CYS A 116 -0.39 11.45 -12.29
CA CYS A 116 -1.78 11.16 -12.61
C CYS A 116 -1.94 10.56 -14.01
N ALA A 117 -1.23 11.10 -15.01
CA ALA A 117 -1.27 10.54 -16.36
C ALA A 117 -0.72 9.09 -16.42
N LEU A 118 0.37 8.80 -15.70
CA LEU A 118 0.92 7.44 -15.62
C LEU A 118 -0.06 6.49 -14.92
N VAL A 119 -0.64 6.89 -13.79
CA VAL A 119 -1.64 6.10 -13.07
C VAL A 119 -2.88 5.85 -13.93
N PHE A 120 -3.35 6.86 -14.67
CA PHE A 120 -4.47 6.71 -15.60
C PHE A 120 -4.16 5.68 -16.70
N ILE A 121 -2.99 5.77 -17.33
CA ILE A 121 -2.57 4.82 -18.38
C ILE A 121 -2.45 3.40 -17.83
N LEU A 122 -1.91 3.23 -16.62
CA LEU A 122 -1.81 1.90 -15.99
C LEU A 122 -3.18 1.33 -15.63
N ASN A 123 -4.11 2.16 -15.17
CA ASN A 123 -5.50 1.75 -14.95
C ASN A 123 -6.18 1.33 -16.25
N LEU A 124 -6.00 2.10 -17.31
CA LEU A 124 -6.51 1.76 -18.64
C LEU A 124 -5.91 0.44 -19.14
N ALA A 125 -4.61 0.21 -18.94
CA ALA A 125 -3.95 -1.05 -19.28
C ALA A 125 -4.53 -2.25 -18.51
N ARG A 126 -4.89 -2.07 -17.22
CA ARG A 126 -5.60 -3.08 -16.42
C ARG A 126 -6.95 -3.42 -17.05
N LEU A 127 -7.76 -2.42 -17.42
CA LEU A 127 -9.07 -2.62 -18.02
C LEU A 127 -8.97 -3.37 -19.36
N VAL A 128 -8.03 -2.93 -20.19
CA VAL A 128 -7.68 -3.52 -21.50
C VAL A 128 -7.27 -5.00 -21.33
N ALA A 129 -6.55 -5.36 -20.27
CA ALA A 129 -6.18 -6.75 -19.98
C ALA A 129 -7.35 -7.68 -19.61
N PHE A 130 -8.53 -7.17 -19.23
CA PHE A 130 -9.66 -8.03 -18.83
C PHE A 130 -10.15 -8.93 -19.96
N TYR A 131 -10.26 -8.40 -21.18
CA TYR A 131 -10.80 -9.16 -22.31
C TYR A 131 -10.00 -10.45 -22.59
N PRO A 132 -8.67 -10.42 -22.83
CA PRO A 132 -7.92 -11.64 -23.12
C PRO A 132 -7.85 -12.61 -21.94
N ILE A 133 -7.86 -12.10 -20.69
CA ILE A 133 -7.83 -12.97 -19.50
C ILE A 133 -9.17 -13.71 -19.35
N ALA A 134 -10.29 -12.99 -19.49
CA ALA A 134 -11.63 -13.60 -19.48
C ALA A 134 -11.79 -14.60 -20.63
N LEU A 135 -11.37 -14.24 -21.83
CA LEU A 135 -11.43 -15.12 -22.99
C LEU A 135 -10.61 -16.39 -22.79
N GLY A 136 -9.40 -16.27 -22.25
CA GLY A 136 -8.52 -17.41 -21.97
C GLY A 136 -9.20 -18.49 -21.12
N GLY A 137 -9.75 -18.10 -19.97
CA GLY A 137 -10.46 -19.04 -19.09
C GLY A 137 -11.72 -19.62 -19.75
N CYS A 138 -12.48 -18.81 -20.48
CA CYS A 138 -13.73 -19.26 -21.10
C CYS A 138 -13.54 -20.10 -22.37
N LEU A 139 -12.37 -20.05 -23.02
CA LEU A 139 -12.02 -21.01 -24.08
C LEU A 139 -11.73 -22.41 -23.52
N GLU A 140 -11.22 -22.51 -22.29
CA GLU A 140 -10.93 -23.78 -21.63
C GLU A 140 -12.18 -24.42 -21.01
N ALA A 141 -13.08 -23.60 -20.45
CA ALA A 141 -14.34 -24.03 -19.87
C ALA A 141 -15.51 -23.19 -20.43
N PRO A 142 -16.00 -23.50 -21.65
CA PRO A 142 -17.02 -22.70 -22.32
C PRO A 142 -18.37 -22.78 -21.59
N ASN A 143 -19.05 -21.63 -21.52
CA ASN A 143 -20.38 -21.48 -20.94
C ASN A 143 -20.50 -21.79 -19.43
N ASP A 144 -19.36 -21.87 -18.73
CA ASP A 144 -19.29 -22.02 -17.28
C ASP A 144 -18.98 -20.67 -16.63
N PRO A 145 -19.79 -20.14 -15.69
CA PRO A 145 -19.50 -18.86 -15.03
C PRO A 145 -18.16 -18.83 -14.30
N THR A 146 -17.63 -19.98 -13.88
CA THR A 146 -16.32 -20.07 -13.20
C THR A 146 -15.15 -19.72 -14.12
N CYS A 147 -15.35 -19.69 -15.44
CA CYS A 147 -14.31 -19.30 -16.40
C CYS A 147 -13.84 -17.85 -16.24
N LEU A 148 -14.62 -17.00 -15.56
CA LEU A 148 -14.28 -15.60 -15.27
C LEU A 148 -13.40 -15.45 -14.02
N ASN A 149 -13.14 -16.52 -13.27
CA ASN A 149 -12.39 -16.46 -12.02
C ASN A 149 -10.99 -15.87 -12.20
N ASP A 150 -10.30 -16.17 -13.30
CA ASP A 150 -8.96 -15.63 -13.57
C ASP A 150 -8.98 -14.12 -13.78
N MET A 151 -10.02 -13.60 -14.46
CA MET A 151 -10.23 -12.16 -14.65
C MET A 151 -10.44 -11.46 -13.29
N TRP A 152 -11.29 -12.04 -12.43
CA TRP A 152 -11.58 -11.48 -11.11
C TRP A 152 -10.39 -11.61 -10.15
N ALA A 153 -9.64 -12.71 -10.22
CA ALA A 153 -8.41 -12.89 -9.45
C ALA A 153 -7.35 -11.86 -9.87
N PHE A 154 -7.19 -11.62 -11.18
CA PHE A 154 -6.33 -10.56 -11.69
C PHE A 154 -6.76 -9.18 -11.18
N HIS A 155 -8.05 -8.86 -11.28
CA HIS A 155 -8.58 -7.59 -10.78
C HIS A 155 -8.28 -7.40 -9.29
N ARG A 156 -8.58 -8.42 -8.47
CA ARG A 156 -8.33 -8.41 -7.02
C ARG A 156 -6.85 -8.25 -6.68
N GLN A 157 -5.97 -8.99 -7.36
CA GLN A 157 -4.53 -8.92 -7.13
C GLN A 157 -3.96 -7.52 -7.44
N VAL A 158 -4.41 -6.92 -8.55
CA VAL A 158 -3.97 -5.57 -8.95
C VAL A 158 -4.51 -4.52 -7.97
N TYR A 159 -5.76 -4.67 -7.54
CA TYR A 159 -6.43 -3.79 -6.59
C TYR A 159 -5.80 -3.84 -5.19
N GLU A 160 -5.61 -5.03 -4.61
CA GLU A 160 -5.14 -5.18 -3.23
C GLU A 160 -3.65 -4.83 -3.06
N TRP A 161 -2.81 -5.20 -4.03
CA TRP A 161 -1.36 -5.10 -3.89
C TRP A 161 -0.68 -4.38 -5.04
N GLY A 162 -1.14 -4.60 -6.28
CA GLY A 162 -0.50 -4.11 -7.49
C GLY A 162 -0.35 -2.59 -7.49
N PHE A 163 -1.44 -1.85 -7.33
CA PHE A 163 -1.41 -0.40 -7.35
C PHE A 163 -0.61 0.20 -6.20
N LEU A 164 -0.72 -0.34 -4.98
CA LEU A 164 0.07 0.17 -3.84
C LEU A 164 1.58 0.09 -4.12
N VAL A 165 2.06 -1.04 -4.65
CA VAL A 165 3.47 -1.23 -5.01
C VAL A 165 3.89 -0.25 -6.11
N VAL A 166 3.07 -0.09 -7.15
CA VAL A 166 3.33 0.85 -8.25
C VAL A 166 3.41 2.29 -7.75
N LEU A 167 2.47 2.73 -6.90
CA LEU A 167 2.42 4.10 -6.39
C LEU A 167 3.60 4.42 -5.50
N ILE A 168 3.95 3.50 -4.59
CA ILE A 168 5.14 3.65 -3.74
C ILE A 168 6.40 3.68 -4.62
N GLY A 169 6.48 2.82 -5.65
CA GLY A 169 7.59 2.80 -6.60
C GLY A 169 7.74 4.11 -7.38
N LEU A 170 6.65 4.62 -7.96
CA LEU A 170 6.60 5.90 -8.68
C LEU A 170 6.99 7.06 -7.76
N TRP A 171 6.42 7.10 -6.55
CA TRP A 171 6.74 8.13 -5.58
C TRP A 171 8.21 8.06 -5.14
N LEU A 172 8.75 6.88 -4.84
CA LEU A 172 10.16 6.69 -4.48
C LEU A 172 11.11 7.11 -5.62
N ALA A 173 10.80 6.72 -6.85
CA ALA A 173 11.59 7.11 -8.02
C ALA A 173 11.59 8.63 -8.20
N TRP A 174 10.43 9.27 -8.09
CA TRP A 174 10.33 10.72 -8.15
C TRP A 174 11.04 11.40 -6.98
N PHE A 175 10.83 10.94 -5.75
CA PHE A 175 11.39 11.52 -4.53
C PHE A 175 12.92 11.44 -4.52
N THR A 176 13.49 10.32 -4.98
CA THR A 176 14.94 10.17 -5.15
C THR A 176 15.48 11.07 -6.25
N TRP A 177 14.77 11.18 -7.38
CA TRP A 177 15.16 12.05 -8.50
C TRP A 177 15.22 13.54 -8.13
N VAL A 178 14.26 14.05 -7.34
CA VAL A 178 14.25 15.44 -6.86
C VAL A 178 15.29 15.71 -5.74
N GLY A 179 16.01 14.66 -5.31
CA GLY A 179 17.01 14.75 -4.24
C GLY A 179 16.39 14.78 -2.84
N GLY A 180 15.17 14.27 -2.69
CA GLY A 180 14.44 14.20 -1.43
C GLY A 180 15.26 13.65 -0.26
N PRO A 181 15.98 12.51 -0.40
CA PRO A 181 16.77 11.95 0.70
C PRO A 181 17.87 12.90 1.21
N ARG A 182 18.53 13.65 0.31
CA ARG A 182 19.58 14.61 0.67
C ARG A 182 18.95 15.82 1.38
N ARG A 183 17.86 16.36 0.85
CA ARG A 183 17.13 17.50 1.42
C ARG A 183 16.56 17.20 2.83
N VAL A 184 15.98 16.01 3.02
CA VAL A 184 15.48 15.57 4.33
C VAL A 184 16.63 15.38 5.32
N LYS A 185 17.77 14.83 4.87
CA LYS A 185 18.97 14.71 5.70
C LYS A 185 19.55 16.08 6.06
N ASP A 186 19.68 17.00 5.11
CA ASP A 186 20.24 18.33 5.34
C ASP A 186 19.35 19.14 6.29
N ARG A 187 18.02 19.01 6.18
CA ARG A 187 17.07 19.61 7.12
C ARG A 187 17.15 18.99 8.52
N SER A 188 17.26 17.68 8.65
CA SER A 188 17.42 17.03 9.96
C SER A 188 18.76 17.40 10.62
N MET A 189 19.76 17.81 9.83
CA MET A 189 21.03 18.35 10.33
C MET A 189 20.99 19.87 10.60
N ALA A 190 20.16 20.64 9.90
CA ALA A 190 20.09 22.11 9.98
C ALA A 190 19.06 22.63 11.01
N GLY A 191 18.08 21.81 11.40
CA GLY A 191 17.08 22.19 12.39
C GLY A 191 17.60 22.11 13.83
N SER A 192 17.17 23.05 14.68
CA SER A 192 17.23 22.92 16.15
C SER A 192 16.27 21.85 16.69
N ASP A 193 16.07 20.76 15.94
CA ASP A 193 15.13 19.71 16.31
C ASP A 193 15.63 19.00 17.56
N ARG A 194 14.73 18.79 18.52
CA ARG A 194 15.06 18.20 19.81
C ARG A 194 15.45 16.72 19.71
N TRP A 195 15.30 16.07 18.55
CA TRP A 195 15.50 14.64 18.41
C TRP A 195 16.14 14.29 17.08
N ARG A 196 17.23 13.52 17.13
CA ARG A 196 17.95 12.97 15.98
C ARG A 196 17.88 11.45 16.03
N ILE A 197 17.51 10.83 14.91
CA ILE A 197 17.51 9.38 14.75
C ILE A 197 18.74 9.01 13.91
N THR A 198 19.64 8.20 14.46
CA THR A 198 20.81 7.70 13.71
C THR A 198 20.89 6.18 13.79
N PRO A 199 21.38 5.51 12.72
CA PRO A 199 21.65 4.08 12.79
C PRO A 199 22.76 3.82 13.82
N ARG A 200 22.56 2.82 14.68
CA ARG A 200 23.51 2.45 15.72
C ARG A 200 24.77 1.86 15.08
N LYS A 201 25.92 2.50 15.35
CA LYS A 201 27.24 2.04 14.87
C LYS A 201 27.91 1.01 15.78
N ALA A 202 27.68 1.13 17.10
CA ALA A 202 28.25 0.24 18.09
C ALA A 202 27.25 -0.84 18.53
N TRP A 203 27.52 -2.08 18.15
CA TRP A 203 26.74 -3.28 18.50
C TRP A 203 27.40 -4.12 19.60
N ALA A 204 28.53 -3.63 20.14
CA ALA A 204 29.32 -4.35 21.12
C ALA A 204 28.59 -4.46 22.46
N TRP A 205 28.79 -5.61 23.10
CA TRP A 205 28.34 -5.86 24.46
C TRP A 205 29.06 -4.91 25.43
N SER A 206 28.29 -4.12 26.19
CA SER A 206 28.84 -3.19 27.17
C SER A 206 28.61 -3.73 28.57
N GLU A 207 29.68 -4.02 29.31
CA GLU A 207 29.60 -4.53 30.70
C GLU A 207 28.84 -3.59 31.65
N HIS A 208 28.91 -2.28 31.40
CA HIS A 208 28.23 -1.25 32.20
C HIS A 208 26.73 -1.08 31.92
N ARG A 209 26.17 -1.78 30.93
CA ARG A 209 24.74 -1.72 30.61
C ARG A 209 24.04 -3.01 31.05
N PRO A 210 22.89 -2.92 31.73
CA PRO A 210 22.15 -4.13 32.11
C PRO A 210 21.77 -4.92 30.85
N ALA A 211 21.82 -6.26 30.95
CA ALA A 211 21.69 -7.17 29.80
C ALA A 211 20.45 -6.88 28.93
N TRP A 212 19.31 -6.54 29.53
CA TRP A 212 18.07 -6.22 28.83
C TRP A 212 18.10 -4.91 28.02
N LYS A 213 19.07 -4.01 28.26
CA LYS A 213 19.29 -2.77 27.48
C LYS A 213 20.34 -2.95 26.36
N GLN A 214 20.86 -4.15 26.16
CA GLN A 214 21.83 -4.42 25.10
C GLN A 214 21.13 -4.45 23.73
N PRO A 215 21.68 -3.81 22.68
CA PRO A 215 21.05 -3.78 21.36
C PRO A 215 20.92 -5.19 20.74
N VAL A 216 21.86 -6.09 21.05
CA VAL A 216 21.83 -7.49 20.62
C VAL A 216 20.60 -8.21 21.18
N MET A 217 20.13 -7.84 22.38
CA MET A 217 18.98 -8.50 23.00
C MET A 217 17.66 -8.13 22.35
N GLY A 218 17.49 -6.90 21.88
CA GLY A 218 16.29 -6.56 21.12
C GLY A 218 16.30 -7.13 19.69
N VAL A 219 17.46 -7.35 19.07
CA VAL A 219 17.52 -8.15 17.83
C VAL A 219 17.16 -9.61 18.08
N ALA A 220 17.66 -10.21 19.17
CA ALA A 220 17.29 -11.58 19.54
C ALA A 220 15.79 -11.68 19.84
N LEU A 221 15.22 -10.73 20.57
CA LEU A 221 13.78 -10.65 20.83
C LEU A 221 13.00 -10.55 19.52
N ALA A 222 13.42 -9.69 18.60
CA ALA A 222 12.78 -9.58 17.30
C ALA A 222 12.83 -10.91 16.51
N ALA A 223 13.98 -11.57 16.49
CA ALA A 223 14.13 -12.87 15.84
C ALA A 223 13.19 -13.91 16.46
N ILE A 224 13.07 -13.96 17.79
CA ILE A 224 12.12 -14.83 18.48
C ILE A 224 10.68 -14.48 18.07
N LEU A 225 10.32 -13.20 18.04
CA LEU A 225 8.97 -12.75 17.67
C LEU A 225 8.63 -13.11 16.21
N PHE A 226 9.56 -12.94 15.28
CA PHE A 226 9.35 -13.40 13.90
C PHE A 226 9.21 -14.92 13.81
N LEU A 227 10.05 -15.66 14.53
CA LEU A 227 9.94 -17.12 14.57
C LEU A 227 8.59 -17.56 15.16
N THR A 228 8.11 -16.94 16.24
CA THR A 228 6.78 -17.24 16.79
C THR A 228 5.67 -16.86 15.83
N ALA A 229 5.73 -15.70 15.18
CA ALA A 229 4.75 -15.32 14.16
C ALA A 229 4.69 -16.36 13.01
N THR A 230 5.85 -16.82 12.52
CA THR A 230 5.88 -17.87 11.50
C THR A 230 5.36 -19.22 12.02
N ALA A 231 5.63 -19.56 13.28
CA ALA A 231 5.16 -20.79 13.89
C ALA A 231 3.64 -20.79 14.08
N MET A 232 3.03 -19.66 14.42
CA MET A 232 1.57 -19.54 14.52
C MET A 232 0.88 -19.87 13.19
N VAL A 233 1.42 -19.39 12.07
CA VAL A 233 0.81 -19.62 10.76
C VAL A 233 1.13 -21.02 10.20
N ARG A 234 2.32 -21.57 10.51
CA ARG A 234 2.79 -22.83 9.91
C ARG A 234 2.56 -24.08 10.75
N ASN A 235 2.49 -23.96 12.07
CA ASN A 235 2.52 -25.10 12.98
C ASN A 235 1.26 -25.22 13.84
N ASP A 236 0.33 -24.24 13.79
CA ASP A 236 -0.93 -24.35 14.50
C ASP A 236 -1.90 -25.26 13.72
N PRO A 237 -2.25 -26.44 14.26
CA PRO A 237 -3.13 -27.37 13.56
C PRO A 237 -4.54 -26.79 13.34
N VAL A 238 -5.03 -25.92 14.23
CA VAL A 238 -6.35 -25.29 14.11
C VAL A 238 -6.34 -24.30 12.96
N ALA A 239 -5.28 -23.48 12.85
CA ALA A 239 -5.14 -22.52 11.76
C ALA A 239 -4.97 -23.22 10.40
N LEU A 240 -4.20 -24.31 10.34
CA LEU A 240 -3.99 -25.08 9.12
C LEU A 240 -5.29 -25.77 8.65
N GLU A 241 -6.07 -26.34 9.57
CA GLU A 241 -7.36 -26.95 9.24
C GLU A 241 -8.40 -25.90 8.82
N ALA A 242 -8.44 -24.76 9.52
CA ALA A 242 -9.30 -23.64 9.17
C ALA A 242 -8.97 -23.10 7.78
N ARG A 243 -7.67 -22.95 7.45
CA ARG A 243 -7.21 -22.56 6.10
C ARG A 243 -7.69 -23.55 5.04
N ALA A 244 -7.45 -24.85 5.23
CA ALA A 244 -7.85 -25.86 4.26
C ALA A 244 -9.38 -25.86 4.05
N THR A 245 -10.15 -25.66 5.12
CA THR A 245 -11.61 -25.56 5.05
C THR A 245 -12.07 -24.28 4.36
N ALA A 246 -11.44 -23.14 4.65
CA ALA A 246 -11.74 -21.86 4.01
C ALA A 246 -11.41 -21.89 2.51
N GLU A 247 -10.25 -22.45 2.12
CA GLU A 247 -9.86 -22.65 0.72
C GLU A 247 -10.84 -23.59 0.00
N MET A 248 -11.28 -24.67 0.64
CA MET A 248 -12.30 -25.58 0.07
C MET A 248 -13.66 -24.89 -0.12
N CYS A 249 -14.08 -24.08 0.85
CA CYS A 249 -15.31 -23.30 0.79
C CYS A 249 -15.26 -22.23 -0.32
N ALA A 250 -14.13 -21.55 -0.46
CA ALA A 250 -13.90 -20.58 -1.52
C ALA A 250 -13.86 -21.26 -2.90
N PHE A 251 -13.21 -22.41 -3.01
CA PHE A 251 -13.16 -23.20 -4.25
C PHE A 251 -14.53 -23.69 -4.71
N SER A 252 -15.39 -24.06 -3.75
CA SER A 252 -16.70 -24.66 -4.04
C SER A 252 -17.84 -23.65 -4.02
N GLU A 253 -17.55 -22.35 -3.80
CA GLU A 253 -18.53 -21.27 -3.59
C GLU A 253 -19.59 -21.59 -2.50
N LEU A 254 -19.21 -22.37 -1.48
CA LEU A 254 -20.12 -22.72 -0.39
C LEU A 254 -20.25 -21.55 0.59
N VAL A 255 -21.45 -20.97 0.66
CA VAL A 255 -21.82 -20.04 1.73
C VAL A 255 -22.47 -20.83 2.86
N SER A 256 -21.70 -21.14 3.91
CA SER A 256 -22.19 -21.82 5.11
C SER A 256 -21.55 -21.25 6.38
N GLN A 257 -22.19 -21.49 7.54
CA GLN A 257 -21.65 -21.08 8.84
C GLN A 257 -20.26 -21.67 9.09
N ARG A 258 -20.03 -22.93 8.72
CA ARG A 258 -18.72 -23.58 8.82
C ARG A 258 -17.64 -22.87 7.99
N CYS A 259 -18.01 -22.35 6.82
CA CYS A 259 -17.09 -21.59 5.97
C CYS A 259 -16.77 -20.22 6.58
N ALA A 260 -17.77 -19.55 7.16
CA ALA A 260 -17.56 -18.29 7.88
C ALA A 260 -16.67 -18.47 9.12
N ASP A 261 -16.92 -19.50 9.93
CA ASP A 261 -16.13 -19.81 11.12
C ASP A 261 -14.68 -20.17 10.77
N ALA A 262 -14.48 -20.97 9.72
CA ALA A 262 -13.16 -21.32 9.21
C ALA A 262 -12.41 -20.08 8.70
N GLN A 263 -13.08 -19.20 7.95
CA GLN A 263 -12.49 -17.95 7.47
C GLN A 263 -12.10 -17.03 8.64
N ASN A 264 -12.97 -16.87 9.63
CA ASN A 264 -12.69 -16.06 10.81
C ASN A 264 -11.52 -16.61 11.62
N THR A 265 -11.50 -17.93 11.84
CA THR A 265 -10.40 -18.59 12.57
C THR A 265 -9.06 -18.43 11.85
N TRP A 266 -9.05 -18.52 10.52
CA TRP A 266 -7.85 -18.27 9.72
C TRP A 266 -7.41 -16.80 9.80
N ASN A 267 -8.36 -15.86 9.68
CA ASN A 267 -8.09 -14.43 9.80
C ASN A 267 -7.51 -14.09 11.19
N ASP A 268 -8.10 -14.60 12.26
CA ASP A 268 -7.61 -14.39 13.64
C ASP A 268 -6.17 -14.88 13.83
N ALA A 269 -5.82 -16.04 13.24
CA ALA A 269 -4.47 -16.57 13.30
C ALA A 269 -3.46 -15.68 12.53
N ILE A 270 -3.85 -15.17 11.37
CA ILE A 270 -3.05 -14.25 10.56
C ILE A 270 -2.87 -12.90 11.27
N ASP A 271 -3.94 -12.35 11.85
CA ASP A 271 -3.92 -11.08 12.57
C ASP A 271 -3.05 -11.17 13.84
N GLY A 272 -3.13 -12.30 14.55
CA GLY A 272 -2.24 -12.61 15.66
C GLY A 272 -0.78 -12.65 15.24
N ALA A 273 -0.47 -13.33 14.13
CA ALA A 273 0.89 -13.40 13.60
C ALA A 273 1.43 -12.02 13.17
N TRP A 274 0.62 -11.19 12.52
CA TRP A 274 0.98 -9.82 12.16
C TRP A 274 1.25 -8.94 13.37
N SER A 275 0.44 -9.07 14.43
CA SER A 275 0.62 -8.33 15.68
C SER A 275 1.98 -8.67 16.32
N VAL A 276 2.33 -9.96 16.40
CA VAL A 276 3.61 -10.43 16.94
C VAL A 276 4.79 -9.99 16.06
N ALA A 277 4.67 -10.09 14.73
CA ALA A 277 5.69 -9.63 13.80
C ALA A 277 5.93 -8.12 13.90
N THR A 278 4.87 -7.33 14.12
CA THR A 278 4.94 -5.87 14.32
C THR A 278 5.71 -5.52 15.58
N LEU A 279 5.50 -6.26 16.68
CA LEU A 279 6.32 -6.11 17.90
C LEU A 279 7.80 -6.47 17.63
N GLY A 280 8.06 -7.45 16.77
CA GLY A 280 9.40 -7.79 16.30
C GLY A 280 10.06 -6.64 15.55
N LEU A 281 9.34 -6.01 14.60
CA LEU A 281 9.80 -4.83 13.88
C LEU A 281 10.09 -3.64 14.81
N LEU A 282 9.21 -3.40 15.79
CA LEU A 282 9.42 -2.35 16.78
C LEU A 282 10.68 -2.62 17.62
N SER A 283 10.89 -3.87 18.03
CA SER A 283 12.07 -4.28 18.78
C SER A 283 13.36 -4.09 17.97
N LEU A 284 13.34 -4.43 16.66
CA LEU A 284 14.45 -4.13 15.75
C LEU A 284 14.69 -2.63 15.62
N ALA A 285 13.63 -1.83 15.43
CA ALA A 285 13.75 -0.39 15.23
C ALA A 285 14.36 0.28 16.47
N VAL A 286 13.88 -0.04 17.67
CA VAL A 286 14.40 0.52 18.93
C VAL A 286 15.84 0.07 19.21
N SER A 287 16.22 -1.13 18.78
CA SER A 287 17.57 -1.66 18.98
C SER A 287 18.57 -1.10 17.98
N GLY A 288 18.18 -1.03 16.71
CA GLY A 288 19.02 -0.61 15.58
C GLY A 288 19.13 0.91 15.43
N LEU A 289 18.18 1.68 15.98
CA LEU A 289 18.19 3.14 15.93
C LEU A 289 18.59 3.74 17.29
N MET A 290 19.33 4.83 17.25
CA MET A 290 19.62 5.67 18.42
C MET A 290 18.82 6.96 18.32
N PHE A 291 18.09 7.26 19.39
CA PHE A 291 17.35 8.51 19.56
C PHE A 291 18.17 9.44 20.45
N GLU A 292 18.72 10.50 19.86
CA GLU A 292 19.57 11.46 20.56
C GLU A 292 18.85 12.80 20.69
N ARG A 293 18.91 13.40 21.88
CA ARG A 293 18.52 14.80 22.12
C ARG A 293 19.79 15.66 22.16
N PRO A 294 19.80 16.89 21.60
CA PRO A 294 20.94 17.76 21.74
C PRO A 294 21.19 18.06 23.23
N LEU A 295 22.47 18.16 23.59
CA LEU A 295 22.90 18.58 24.91
C LEU A 295 22.48 20.05 25.17
N PRO A 296 22.48 20.50 26.43
CA PRO A 296 22.17 21.89 26.80
C PRO A 296 23.01 22.92 26.03
N ASP A 297 24.24 22.58 25.66
CA ASP A 297 25.17 23.38 24.87
C ASP A 297 24.93 23.33 23.35
N GLY A 298 23.89 22.62 22.90
CA GLY A 298 23.53 22.46 21.49
C GLY A 298 24.35 21.42 20.73
N ARG A 299 25.34 20.77 21.36
CA ARG A 299 26.12 19.69 20.73
C ARG A 299 25.37 18.36 20.78
N TRP A 300 25.74 17.43 19.88
CA TRP A 300 25.11 16.12 19.81
C TRP A 300 25.87 15.10 20.67
N PRO A 301 25.18 14.26 21.49
CA PRO A 301 25.81 13.23 22.32
C PRO A 301 26.76 12.27 21.59
N SER A 302 26.54 12.04 20.29
CA SER A 302 27.40 11.20 19.44
C SER A 302 28.71 11.86 19.00
N MET A 303 28.84 13.18 19.16
CA MET A 303 29.99 13.97 18.73
C MET A 303 30.94 14.30 19.89
N VAL A 304 30.58 13.89 21.11
CA VAL A 304 31.20 14.27 22.37
C VAL A 304 31.55 12.99 23.13
N ASP A 305 32.70 12.94 23.80
CA ASP A 305 33.08 11.77 24.58
C ASP A 305 32.17 11.59 25.81
N GLU A 306 32.12 10.39 26.37
CA GLU A 306 31.24 10.03 27.49
C GLU A 306 31.53 10.87 28.75
N GLU A 307 32.80 11.17 29.03
CA GLU A 307 33.20 12.03 30.15
C GLU A 307 32.75 13.48 29.95
N GLU A 308 33.00 14.03 28.76
CA GLU A 308 32.59 15.39 28.41
C GLU A 308 31.06 15.52 28.38
N ARG A 309 30.34 14.48 27.93
CA ARG A 309 28.88 14.43 27.97
C ARG A 309 28.35 14.50 29.41
N ARG A 310 28.98 13.78 30.35
CA ARG A 310 28.58 13.80 31.77
C ARG A 310 28.82 15.16 32.40
N ALA A 311 29.98 15.75 32.15
CA ALA A 311 30.32 17.08 32.65
C ALA A 311 29.31 18.16 32.20
N ILE A 312 28.90 18.14 30.93
CA ILE A 312 27.89 19.10 30.41
C ILE A 312 26.52 18.89 31.06
N GLN A 313 26.13 17.63 31.32
CA GLN A 313 24.85 17.31 31.95
C GLN A 313 24.83 17.66 33.45
N GLU A 314 25.97 17.51 34.13
CA GLU A 314 26.15 17.89 35.53
C GLU A 314 26.13 19.41 35.67
N ALA A 315 26.88 20.14 34.83
CA ALA A 315 26.87 21.60 34.82
C ALA A 315 25.46 22.18 34.61
N ALA A 316 24.67 21.60 33.69
CA ALA A 316 23.29 22.04 33.46
C ALA A 316 22.33 21.72 34.62
N ARG A 317 22.64 20.73 35.47
CA ARG A 317 21.86 20.43 36.68
C ARG A 317 22.19 21.36 37.84
N GLU A 318 23.39 21.93 37.86
CA GLU A 318 23.79 22.89 38.89
C GLU A 318 23.24 24.30 38.62
N GLU A 319 22.82 24.59 37.38
CA GLU A 319 22.21 25.86 36.96
C GLU A 319 20.67 25.90 37.10
N GLU A 320 19.99 24.76 37.34
CA GLU A 320 18.55 24.64 37.64
C GLU A 320 18.25 24.72 39.15
#